data_AF-A0A952V2R5-F1
#
_entry.id   AF-A0A952V2R5-F1
#
_cell.length_a   1.000
_cell.length_b   1.000
_cell.length_c   1.000
_cell.angle_alpha   90.00
_cell.angle_beta   90.00
_cell.angle_gamma   90.00
#
_symmetry.space_group_name_H-M   'P 1'
#
loop_
_entity.id
_entity.type
_entity.pdbx_description
1 polymer ?
#
loop_
_entity_poly.entity_id
_entity_poly.type
_entity_poly.pdbx_seq_one_letter_code
_entity_poly.pdbx_strand_id
1 'polypeptide(L)'
;MRVPLVALVFVVGCGGPAAAARPAAAPDDPAAFDRGEDEVLRDLAAIDRRFARRARIEPSEDDLRRVAMAAILHEDPTLAVNDGRIDPFSFDARARGLDAVKQKLAKLPPGGAERELVARLVDGESARLEEERAIPRSASALVRAIVETWSAPKDEREAAEDDRWLARRLGELTAAMTEAADPARALDVVRARELDDALDALEHIASAPGFVETTKALVRMRDALEEIASKPAAKAARDWEVVARRLRAQVGVTASPEELSAAFAALEAELRAKAEPAVKAAGLGRDALGDALDEQLFVQGACVDAVPGSRVRSMAAPREREPACHLRKLAAGVDQALALAAMHDHVVVAAWALDVARGAGAIADVEAKHRLLVPVLPDTLGRLERIALARPATAIGAGVAVRILAAGDPAARAKAWSALGDVPLDIAERELAK
;
A
#
# COMPACT_ATOMS: atom_id res chain seq x y z
N MET A 1 37.59 -53.23 58.70
CA MET A 1 36.55 -54.28 58.66
C MET A 1 35.52 -53.87 57.62
N ARG A 2 35.32 -54.70 56.58
CA ARG A 2 34.35 -54.47 55.51
C ARG A 2 33.00 -55.07 55.94
N VAL A 3 31.94 -54.27 55.90
CA VAL A 3 30.54 -54.71 56.08
C VAL A 3 29.80 -54.34 54.79
N PRO A 4 29.05 -55.26 54.15
CA PRO A 4 28.32 -54.98 52.92
C PRO A 4 26.96 -54.35 53.24
N LEU A 5 26.60 -53.29 52.52
CA LEU A 5 25.25 -52.73 52.57
C LEU A 5 24.44 -53.30 51.39
N VAL A 6 23.39 -54.04 51.72
CA VAL A 6 22.39 -54.58 50.79
C VAL A 6 21.52 -53.43 50.29
N ALA A 7 21.45 -53.24 48.97
CA ALA A 7 20.56 -52.28 48.33
C ALA A 7 19.18 -52.91 48.12
N LEU A 8 18.16 -52.31 48.75
CA LEU A 8 16.75 -52.66 48.59
C LEU A 8 16.15 -51.75 47.51
N VAL A 9 15.70 -52.32 46.39
CA VAL A 9 15.02 -51.59 45.31
C VAL A 9 13.51 -51.61 45.56
N PHE A 10 12.93 -50.43 45.80
CA PHE A 10 11.48 -50.23 45.78
C PHE A 10 11.04 -49.85 44.37
N VAL A 11 10.18 -50.67 43.77
CA VAL A 11 9.46 -50.35 42.53
C VAL A 11 8.23 -49.53 42.89
N VAL A 12 8.27 -48.23 42.62
CA VAL A 12 7.09 -47.35 42.67
C VAL A 12 6.46 -47.35 41.28
N GLY A 13 5.26 -47.94 41.17
CA GLY A 13 4.44 -47.89 39.97
C GLY A 13 3.83 -46.50 39.78
N CYS A 14 4.32 -45.73 38.81
CA CYS A 14 3.69 -44.50 38.36
C CYS A 14 2.50 -44.81 37.44
N GLY A 15 1.30 -44.85 37.99
CA GLY A 15 0.07 -44.65 37.23
C GLY A 15 -0.06 -43.18 36.85
N GLY A 16 0.40 -42.81 35.66
CA GLY A 16 0.18 -41.46 35.11
C GLY A 16 -1.27 -41.31 34.65
N PRO A 17 -1.90 -40.12 34.83
CA PRO A 17 -3.23 -39.87 34.31
C PRO A 17 -3.19 -40.00 32.78
N ALA A 18 -4.13 -40.79 32.23
CA ALA A 18 -4.30 -40.94 30.79
C ALA A 18 -4.38 -39.54 30.16
N ALA A 19 -3.47 -39.26 29.22
CA ALA A 19 -3.53 -38.06 28.40
C ALA A 19 -4.93 -38.01 27.77
N ALA A 20 -5.73 -37.01 28.15
CA ALA A 20 -6.98 -36.73 27.47
C ALA A 20 -6.65 -36.59 25.98
N ALA A 21 -7.17 -37.50 25.17
CA ALA A 21 -7.01 -37.46 23.73
C ALA A 21 -7.45 -36.05 23.29
N ARG A 22 -6.51 -35.28 22.70
CA ARG A 22 -6.87 -34.07 21.96
C ARG A 22 -7.98 -34.50 21.00
N PRO A 23 -9.16 -33.85 20.99
CA PRO A 23 -10.15 -34.13 19.97
C PRO A 23 -9.45 -34.01 18.63
N ALA A 24 -9.58 -35.03 17.79
CA ALA A 24 -9.07 -34.99 16.42
C ALA A 24 -9.54 -33.67 15.80
N ALA A 25 -8.61 -32.90 15.22
CA ALA A 25 -8.96 -31.72 14.47
C ALA A 25 -10.05 -32.13 13.47
N ALA A 26 -11.19 -31.41 13.50
CA ALA A 26 -12.24 -31.64 12.53
C ALA A 26 -11.61 -31.61 11.13
N PRO A 27 -12.01 -32.51 10.21
CA PRO A 27 -11.50 -32.47 8.85
C PRO A 27 -11.70 -31.05 8.30
N ASP A 28 -10.64 -30.50 7.69
CA ASP A 28 -10.72 -29.21 7.01
C ASP A 28 -11.89 -29.27 6.03
N ASP A 29 -12.92 -28.45 6.24
CA ASP A 29 -13.99 -28.20 5.28
C ASP A 29 -13.57 -27.00 4.44
N PRO A 30 -12.99 -27.19 3.23
CA PRO A 30 -12.53 -26.08 2.40
C PRO A 30 -13.69 -25.13 2.09
N ALA A 31 -14.91 -25.66 1.95
CA ALA A 31 -16.09 -24.84 1.70
C ALA A 31 -16.45 -23.95 2.91
N ALA A 32 -16.13 -24.35 4.13
CA ALA A 32 -16.30 -23.50 5.32
C ALA A 32 -15.31 -22.33 5.33
N PHE A 33 -14.05 -22.58 4.96
CA PHE A 33 -13.09 -21.48 4.77
C PHE A 33 -13.55 -20.56 3.64
N ASP A 34 -13.94 -21.10 2.49
CA ASP A 34 -14.35 -20.29 1.34
C ASP A 34 -15.55 -19.38 1.64
N ARG A 35 -16.54 -19.87 2.39
CA ARG A 35 -17.67 -19.04 2.85
C ARG A 35 -17.24 -17.96 3.83
N GLY A 36 -16.36 -18.30 4.76
CA GLY A 36 -15.84 -17.36 5.75
C GLY A 36 -14.95 -16.27 5.15
N GLU A 37 -14.10 -16.66 4.19
CA GLU A 37 -13.30 -15.74 3.39
C GLU A 37 -14.21 -14.77 2.62
N ASP A 38 -15.23 -15.29 1.93
CA ASP A 38 -16.19 -14.45 1.20
C ASP A 38 -16.85 -13.39 2.11
N GLU A 39 -17.26 -13.81 3.31
CA GLU A 39 -17.86 -12.91 4.29
C GLU A 39 -16.88 -11.84 4.79
N VAL A 40 -15.61 -12.22 5.01
CA VAL A 40 -14.54 -11.28 5.38
C VAL A 40 -14.30 -10.25 4.26
N LEU A 41 -14.21 -10.71 3.01
CA LEU A 41 -13.98 -9.82 1.87
C LEU A 41 -15.15 -8.87 1.62
N ARG A 42 -16.40 -9.33 1.81
CA ARG A 42 -17.59 -8.47 1.75
C ARG A 42 -17.64 -7.44 2.86
N ASP A 43 -17.26 -7.80 4.09
CA ASP A 43 -17.15 -6.82 5.17
C ASP A 43 -16.08 -5.76 4.86
N LEU A 44 -14.90 -6.16 4.36
CA LEU A 44 -13.87 -5.21 3.93
C LEU A 44 -14.37 -4.27 2.81
N ALA A 45 -15.10 -4.81 1.83
CA ALA A 45 -15.69 -4.02 0.75
C ALA A 45 -16.79 -3.05 1.24
N ALA A 46 -17.51 -3.41 2.30
CA ALA A 46 -18.49 -2.53 2.96
C ALA A 46 -17.83 -1.43 3.81
N ILE A 47 -16.66 -1.72 4.39
CA ILE A 47 -15.85 -0.75 5.17
C ILE A 47 -15.17 0.28 4.25
N ASP A 48 -14.66 -0.14 3.08
CA ASP A 48 -13.89 0.72 2.19
C ASP A 48 -14.25 0.51 0.70
N ARG A 49 -14.74 1.59 0.05
CA ARG A 49 -15.10 1.58 -1.37
C ARG A 49 -13.92 1.25 -2.29
N ARG A 50 -12.68 1.62 -1.93
CA ARG A 50 -11.50 1.28 -2.73
C ARG A 50 -11.21 -0.20 -2.69
N PHE A 51 -11.38 -0.80 -1.51
CA PHE A 51 -11.29 -2.25 -1.37
C PHE A 51 -12.34 -2.94 -2.25
N ALA A 52 -13.60 -2.48 -2.21
CA ALA A 52 -14.68 -3.00 -3.05
C ALA A 52 -14.30 -2.98 -4.54
N ARG A 53 -13.80 -1.84 -5.06
CA ARG A 53 -13.34 -1.71 -6.45
C ARG A 53 -12.18 -2.65 -6.77
N ARG A 54 -11.19 -2.71 -5.89
CA ARG A 54 -9.98 -3.55 -6.01
C ARG A 54 -10.30 -5.05 -6.05
N ALA A 55 -11.22 -5.47 -5.18
CA ALA A 55 -11.68 -6.85 -5.08
C ALA A 55 -12.78 -7.20 -6.11
N ARG A 56 -13.33 -6.20 -6.79
CA ARG A 56 -14.52 -6.32 -7.68
C ARG A 56 -15.72 -6.95 -6.94
N ILE A 57 -15.90 -6.54 -5.69
CA ILE A 57 -16.99 -6.99 -4.82
C ILE A 57 -17.94 -5.81 -4.66
N GLU A 58 -19.20 -5.98 -5.05
CA GLU A 58 -20.26 -5.04 -4.73
C GLU A 58 -20.97 -5.53 -3.46
N PRO A 59 -20.82 -4.83 -2.32
CA PRO A 59 -21.51 -5.19 -1.08
C PRO A 59 -23.04 -5.09 -1.26
N SER A 60 -23.78 -6.02 -0.66
CA SER A 60 -25.24 -5.88 -0.59
C SER A 60 -25.66 -4.80 0.40
N GLU A 61 -26.91 -4.33 0.33
CA GLU A 61 -27.47 -3.41 1.34
C GLU A 61 -27.36 -3.96 2.76
N ASP A 62 -27.50 -5.29 2.93
CA ASP A 62 -27.37 -5.95 4.24
C ASP A 62 -25.92 -5.97 4.72
N ASP A 63 -24.93 -6.07 3.83
CA ASP A 63 -23.51 -5.94 4.17
C ASP A 63 -23.19 -4.51 4.65
N LEU A 64 -23.66 -3.51 3.90
CA LEU A 64 -23.50 -2.10 4.25
C LEU A 64 -24.19 -1.77 5.58
N ARG A 65 -25.45 -2.19 5.75
CA ARG A 65 -26.21 -1.98 6.98
C ARG A 65 -25.54 -2.65 8.17
N ARG A 66 -25.07 -3.88 8.04
CA ARG A 66 -24.40 -4.61 9.13
C ARG A 66 -23.17 -3.86 9.63
N VAL A 67 -22.31 -3.39 8.71
CA VAL A 67 -21.09 -2.66 9.05
C VAL A 67 -21.41 -1.27 9.63
N ALA A 68 -22.36 -0.53 9.04
CA ALA A 68 -22.76 0.80 9.52
C ALA A 68 -23.47 0.75 10.88
N MET A 69 -24.37 -0.22 11.11
CA MET A 69 -25.08 -0.40 12.38
C MET A 69 -24.12 -0.73 13.52
N ALA A 70 -23.09 -1.53 13.27
CA ALA A 70 -22.06 -1.77 14.26
C ALA A 70 -21.39 -0.46 14.72
N ALA A 71 -21.13 0.49 13.81
CA ALA A 71 -20.59 1.79 14.18
C ALA A 71 -21.60 2.69 14.94
N ILE A 72 -22.87 2.68 14.52
CA ILE A 72 -23.95 3.47 15.16
C ILE A 72 -24.22 3.01 16.59
N LEU A 73 -24.24 1.69 16.83
CA LEU A 73 -24.45 1.13 18.17
C LEU A 73 -23.35 1.49 19.17
N HIS A 74 -22.19 1.93 18.70
CA HIS A 74 -21.09 2.44 19.53
C HIS A 74 -21.12 3.96 19.70
N GLU A 75 -22.19 4.64 19.26
CA GLU A 75 -22.38 6.10 19.38
C GLU A 75 -21.20 6.91 18.83
N ASP A 76 -20.60 6.46 17.71
CA ASP A 76 -19.44 7.12 17.11
C ASP A 76 -19.78 8.55 16.63
N PRO A 77 -19.22 9.60 17.27
CA PRO A 77 -19.52 10.97 16.88
C PRO A 77 -18.89 11.37 15.55
N THR A 78 -17.94 10.57 15.03
CA THR A 78 -17.22 10.82 13.78
C THR A 78 -17.80 10.06 12.59
N LEU A 79 -18.83 9.24 12.83
CA LEU A 79 -19.46 8.45 11.79
C LEU A 79 -20.26 9.34 10.85
N ALA A 80 -19.90 9.28 9.58
CA ALA A 80 -20.70 9.74 8.47
C ALA A 80 -20.93 8.56 7.52
N VAL A 81 -22.15 8.49 6.98
CA VAL A 81 -22.53 7.50 5.98
C VAL A 81 -22.91 8.28 4.72
N ASN A 82 -22.20 8.03 3.61
CA ASN A 82 -22.55 8.57 2.30
C ASN A 82 -22.97 7.41 1.39
N ASP A 83 -24.20 7.51 0.85
CA ASP A 83 -24.79 6.52 -0.05
C ASP A 83 -24.68 5.10 0.54
N GLY A 84 -25.17 4.95 1.78
CA GLY A 84 -25.17 3.69 2.53
C GLY A 84 -23.80 3.19 3.00
N ARG A 85 -22.70 3.87 2.67
CA ARG A 85 -21.34 3.41 2.98
C ARG A 85 -20.64 4.31 4.00
N ILE A 86 -19.74 3.73 4.78
CA ILE A 86 -18.92 4.49 5.73
C ILE A 86 -18.05 5.48 4.94
N ASP A 87 -18.07 6.74 5.37
CA ASP A 87 -17.26 7.80 4.81
C ASP A 87 -15.75 7.55 5.01
N PRO A 88 -14.88 7.88 4.03
CA PRO A 88 -13.43 7.65 4.16
C PRO A 88 -12.78 8.30 5.39
N PHE A 89 -13.31 9.42 5.87
CA PHE A 89 -12.83 10.16 7.04
C PHE A 89 -13.44 9.67 8.36
N SER A 90 -14.40 8.74 8.33
CA SER A 90 -14.94 8.10 9.54
C SER A 90 -13.98 7.03 10.06
N PHE A 91 -12.81 7.49 10.51
CA PHE A 91 -11.68 6.63 10.82
C PHE A 91 -11.99 5.63 11.93
N ASP A 92 -12.70 6.04 12.98
CA ASP A 92 -12.99 5.17 14.12
C ASP A 92 -14.01 4.09 13.79
N ALA A 93 -15.04 4.42 13.01
CA ALA A 93 -15.94 3.43 12.44
C ALA A 93 -15.19 2.40 11.59
N ARG A 94 -14.28 2.86 10.70
CA ARG A 94 -13.47 1.96 9.86
C ARG A 94 -12.54 1.08 10.69
N ALA A 95 -11.90 1.60 11.73
CA ALA A 95 -11.01 0.82 12.60
C ALA A 95 -11.76 -0.29 13.33
N ARG A 96 -12.93 0.02 13.90
CA ARG A 96 -13.78 -0.99 14.53
C ARG A 96 -14.26 -2.05 13.54
N GLY A 97 -14.61 -1.63 12.31
CA GLY A 97 -14.92 -2.57 11.22
C GLY A 97 -13.78 -3.53 10.95
N LEU A 98 -12.55 -3.02 10.83
CA LEU A 98 -11.35 -3.84 10.63
C LEU A 98 -11.07 -4.77 11.82
N ASP A 99 -11.26 -4.31 13.06
CA ASP A 99 -11.12 -5.15 14.25
C ASP A 99 -12.15 -6.28 14.29
N ALA A 100 -13.40 -6.01 13.90
CA ALA A 100 -14.43 -7.04 13.76
C ALA A 100 -14.06 -8.07 12.68
N VAL A 101 -13.50 -7.61 11.55
CA VAL A 101 -12.97 -8.50 10.49
C VAL A 101 -11.82 -9.37 11.01
N LYS A 102 -10.87 -8.80 11.77
CA LYS A 102 -9.78 -9.57 12.40
C LYS A 102 -10.31 -10.63 13.35
N GLN A 103 -11.31 -10.29 14.17
CA GLN A 103 -11.95 -11.25 15.08
C GLN A 103 -12.68 -12.37 14.33
N LYS A 104 -13.30 -12.05 13.18
CA LYS A 104 -13.93 -13.06 12.31
C LYS A 104 -12.88 -14.00 11.71
N LEU A 105 -11.80 -13.44 11.15
CA LEU A 105 -10.70 -14.20 10.56
C LEU A 105 -10.00 -15.13 11.58
N ALA A 106 -9.88 -14.70 12.83
CA ALA A 106 -9.33 -15.52 13.91
C ALA A 106 -10.18 -16.78 14.19
N LYS A 107 -11.49 -16.72 13.95
CA LYS A 107 -12.45 -17.82 14.15
C LYS A 107 -12.61 -18.72 12.93
N LEU A 108 -12.09 -18.33 11.76
CA LEU A 108 -12.18 -19.16 10.55
C LEU A 108 -11.36 -20.46 10.70
N PRO A 109 -11.81 -21.56 10.06
CA PRO A 109 -11.03 -22.80 10.01
C PRO A 109 -9.67 -22.57 9.32
N PRO A 110 -8.72 -23.52 9.45
CA PRO A 110 -7.48 -23.47 8.70
C PRO A 110 -7.75 -23.35 7.19
N GLY A 111 -7.06 -22.43 6.52
CA GLY A 111 -7.14 -22.22 5.06
C GLY A 111 -5.77 -22.21 4.39
N GLY A 112 -4.77 -22.81 5.05
CA GLY A 112 -3.38 -22.83 4.59
C GLY A 112 -2.85 -21.42 4.26
N ALA A 113 -2.24 -21.30 3.09
CA ALA A 113 -1.64 -20.06 2.60
C ALA A 113 -2.66 -18.96 2.30
N GLU A 114 -3.89 -19.28 1.88
CA GLU A 114 -4.89 -18.26 1.56
C GLU A 114 -5.33 -17.52 2.82
N ARG A 115 -5.52 -18.22 3.94
CA ARG A 115 -5.80 -17.59 5.24
C ARG A 115 -4.73 -16.59 5.65
N GLU A 116 -3.46 -16.93 5.43
CA GLU A 116 -2.33 -16.04 5.72
C GLU A 116 -2.37 -14.79 4.82
N LEU A 117 -2.74 -14.94 3.55
CA LEU A 117 -2.90 -13.80 2.63
C LEU A 117 -4.05 -12.89 3.06
N VAL A 118 -5.19 -13.45 3.46
CA VAL A 118 -6.32 -12.68 4.01
C VAL A 118 -5.89 -11.95 5.30
N ALA A 119 -5.11 -12.57 6.17
CA ALA A 119 -4.59 -11.91 7.37
C ALA A 119 -3.69 -10.72 7.05
N ARG A 120 -2.72 -10.91 6.15
CA ARG A 120 -1.82 -9.84 5.68
C ARG A 120 -2.60 -8.72 4.99
N LEU A 121 -3.64 -9.07 4.23
CA LEU A 121 -4.53 -8.10 3.58
C LEU A 121 -5.23 -7.21 4.61
N VAL A 122 -5.81 -7.80 5.65
CA VAL A 122 -6.50 -7.06 6.73
C VAL A 122 -5.51 -6.20 7.53
N ASP A 123 -4.30 -6.69 7.79
CA ASP A 123 -3.24 -5.91 8.44
C ASP A 123 -2.78 -4.74 7.56
N GLY A 124 -2.69 -4.95 6.25
CA GLY A 124 -2.40 -3.90 5.27
C GLY A 124 -3.47 -2.79 5.25
N GLU A 125 -4.75 -3.16 5.27
CA GLU A 125 -5.85 -2.18 5.36
C GLU A 125 -5.85 -1.44 6.71
N SER A 126 -5.47 -2.11 7.81
CA SER A 126 -5.31 -1.46 9.12
C SER A 126 -4.19 -0.43 9.12
N ALA A 127 -3.04 -0.77 8.57
CA ALA A 127 -1.90 0.15 8.46
C ALA A 127 -2.22 1.34 7.54
N ARG A 128 -2.97 1.12 6.46
CA ARG A 128 -3.46 2.20 5.59
C ARG A 128 -4.39 3.15 6.35
N LEU A 129 -5.31 2.62 7.15
CA LEU A 129 -6.19 3.44 7.97
C LEU A 129 -5.41 4.29 9.00
N GLU A 130 -4.39 3.73 9.64
CA GLU A 130 -3.50 4.49 10.54
C GLU A 130 -2.78 5.63 9.81
N GLU A 131 -2.35 5.40 8.57
CA GLU A 131 -1.75 6.42 7.72
C GLU A 131 -2.77 7.52 7.37
N GLU A 132 -3.98 7.15 6.97
CA GLU A 132 -5.03 8.08 6.59
C GLU A 132 -5.46 9.00 7.74
N ARG A 133 -5.41 8.50 8.98
CA ARG A 133 -5.64 9.29 10.20
C ARG A 133 -4.61 10.40 10.42
N ALA A 134 -3.43 10.33 9.81
CA ALA A 134 -2.32 11.27 10.02
C ALA A 134 -2.51 12.60 9.25
N ILE A 135 -3.68 13.21 9.36
CA ILE A 135 -4.00 14.52 8.76
C ILE A 135 -3.16 15.61 9.47
N PRO A 136 -2.60 16.59 8.73
CA PRO A 136 -2.77 16.87 7.30
C PRO A 136 -1.88 16.06 6.35
N ARG A 137 -0.88 15.32 6.84
CA ARG A 137 0.14 14.67 6.00
C ARG A 137 -0.42 13.61 5.04
N SER A 138 -1.58 13.04 5.35
CA SER A 138 -2.30 12.04 4.54
C SER A 138 -3.39 12.64 3.64
N ALA A 139 -3.58 13.96 3.62
CA ALA A 139 -4.70 14.59 2.92
C ALA A 139 -4.76 14.21 1.43
N SER A 140 -3.61 14.12 0.75
CA SER A 140 -3.56 13.75 -0.66
C SER A 140 -4.09 12.32 -0.89
N ALA A 141 -3.81 11.38 0.01
CA ALA A 141 -4.33 10.02 -0.07
C ALA A 141 -5.85 9.98 0.11
N LEU A 142 -6.40 10.81 1.01
CA LEU A 142 -7.86 10.91 1.23
C LEU A 142 -8.58 11.53 0.03
N VAL A 143 -8.05 12.62 -0.54
CA VAL A 143 -8.60 13.22 -1.77
C VAL A 143 -8.56 12.22 -2.92
N ARG A 144 -7.43 11.54 -3.14
CA ARG A 144 -7.32 10.48 -4.15
C ARG A 144 -8.32 9.34 -3.92
N ALA A 145 -8.59 8.99 -2.66
CA ALA A 145 -9.59 7.98 -2.32
C ALA A 145 -11.01 8.39 -2.71
N ILE A 146 -11.37 9.66 -2.49
CA ILE A 146 -12.64 10.23 -2.94
C ILE A 146 -12.73 10.13 -4.47
N VAL A 147 -11.73 10.66 -5.18
CA VAL A 147 -11.70 10.68 -6.65
C VAL A 147 -11.81 9.26 -7.22
N GLU A 148 -11.03 8.31 -6.69
CA GLU A 148 -11.02 6.92 -7.17
C GLU A 148 -12.35 6.21 -6.99
N THR A 149 -13.10 6.57 -5.94
CA THR A 149 -14.37 5.93 -5.59
C THR A 149 -15.60 6.73 -5.99
N TRP A 150 -15.38 7.88 -6.62
CA TRP A 150 -16.43 8.77 -7.07
C TRP A 150 -17.37 8.08 -8.06
N SER A 151 -18.65 8.37 -7.89
CA SER A 151 -19.74 8.04 -8.80
C SER A 151 -20.49 9.32 -9.08
N ALA A 152 -20.85 9.55 -10.34
CA ALA A 152 -21.62 10.74 -10.69
C ALA A 152 -23.00 10.70 -10.00
N PRO A 153 -23.48 11.81 -9.43
CA PRO A 153 -24.82 11.88 -8.83
C PRO A 153 -25.89 11.63 -9.90
N LYS A 154 -26.96 10.93 -9.53
CA LYS A 154 -28.05 10.52 -10.43
C LYS A 154 -29.06 11.64 -10.66
N ASP A 155 -29.17 12.55 -9.70
CA ASP A 155 -30.11 13.68 -9.74
C ASP A 155 -29.54 14.91 -9.01
N GLU A 156 -30.26 16.04 -9.13
CA GLU A 156 -29.87 17.32 -8.53
C GLU A 156 -29.82 17.28 -7.00
N ARG A 157 -30.62 16.41 -6.37
CA ARG A 157 -30.65 16.29 -4.92
C ARG A 157 -29.39 15.58 -4.43
N GLU A 158 -29.03 14.46 -5.05
CA GLU A 158 -27.78 13.73 -4.78
C GLU A 158 -26.58 14.65 -5.03
N ALA A 159 -26.58 15.41 -6.13
CA ALA A 159 -25.53 16.39 -6.41
C ALA A 159 -25.39 17.45 -5.30
N ALA A 160 -26.50 17.97 -4.77
CA ALA A 160 -26.47 18.94 -3.67
C ALA A 160 -26.04 18.31 -2.33
N GLU A 161 -26.35 17.04 -2.08
CA GLU A 161 -25.88 16.28 -0.92
C GLU A 161 -24.36 16.06 -1.00
N ASP A 162 -23.87 15.63 -2.15
CA ASP A 162 -22.45 15.45 -2.43
C ASP A 162 -21.66 16.76 -2.37
N ASP A 163 -22.20 17.86 -2.89
CA ASP A 163 -21.57 19.18 -2.81
C ASP A 163 -21.34 19.63 -1.36
N ARG A 164 -22.37 19.50 -0.51
CA ARG A 164 -22.24 19.83 0.92
C ARG A 164 -21.25 18.92 1.62
N TRP A 165 -21.27 17.63 1.28
CA TRP A 165 -20.39 16.63 1.86
C TRP A 165 -18.92 16.90 1.52
N LEU A 166 -18.59 17.06 0.24
CA LEU A 166 -17.24 17.37 -0.22
C LEU A 166 -16.74 18.70 0.34
N ALA A 167 -17.56 19.76 0.28
CA ALA A 167 -17.20 21.07 0.82
C ALA A 167 -16.85 21.01 2.31
N ARG A 168 -17.60 20.22 3.10
CA ARG A 168 -17.31 20.00 4.52
C ARG A 168 -15.97 19.29 4.72
N ARG A 169 -15.72 18.18 4.01
CA ARG A 169 -14.46 17.42 4.14
C ARG A 169 -13.23 18.23 3.71
N LEU A 170 -13.34 19.01 2.64
CA LEU A 170 -12.29 19.94 2.22
C LEU A 170 -12.04 21.05 3.26
N GLY A 171 -13.11 21.56 3.88
CA GLY A 171 -13.01 22.51 4.99
C GLY A 171 -12.29 21.93 6.22
N GLU A 172 -12.61 20.70 6.60
CA GLU A 172 -11.92 19.98 7.69
C GLU A 172 -10.43 19.75 7.38
N LEU A 173 -10.09 19.37 6.13
CA LEU A 173 -8.70 19.26 5.69
C LEU A 173 -7.97 20.60 5.74
N THR A 174 -8.61 21.66 5.28
CA THR A 174 -8.03 23.01 5.30
C THR A 174 -7.77 23.48 6.73
N ALA A 175 -8.74 23.30 7.63
CA ALA A 175 -8.57 23.61 9.05
C ALA A 175 -7.41 22.81 9.67
N ALA A 176 -7.34 21.50 9.41
CA ALA A 176 -6.26 20.67 9.93
C ALA A 176 -4.87 21.07 9.40
N MET A 177 -4.78 21.60 8.17
CA MET A 177 -3.53 22.15 7.62
C MET A 177 -3.13 23.46 8.29
N THR A 178 -4.07 24.38 8.48
CA THR A 178 -3.79 25.72 9.01
C THR A 178 -3.61 25.74 10.52
N GLU A 179 -4.27 24.84 11.24
CA GLU A 179 -4.19 24.72 12.71
C GLU A 179 -3.01 23.85 13.18
N ALA A 180 -2.30 23.17 12.27
CA ALA A 180 -1.17 22.31 12.60
C ALA A 180 0.02 23.12 13.17
N ALA A 181 0.07 23.26 14.49
CA ALA A 181 1.12 23.99 15.21
C ALA A 181 2.43 23.20 15.37
N ASP A 182 2.37 21.86 15.36
CA ASP A 182 3.53 20.99 15.49
C ASP A 182 4.23 20.82 14.13
N PRO A 183 5.47 21.31 13.94
CA PRO A 183 6.20 21.17 12.67
C PRO A 183 6.42 19.70 12.26
N ALA A 184 6.43 18.76 13.20
CA ALA A 184 6.55 17.33 12.88
C ALA A 184 5.27 16.74 12.26
N ARG A 185 4.12 17.40 12.50
CA ARG A 185 2.80 16.99 11.99
C ARG A 185 2.28 17.91 10.88
N ALA A 186 2.85 19.09 10.73
CA ALA A 186 2.52 20.03 9.68
C ALA A 186 2.77 19.43 8.29
N LEU A 187 2.05 19.97 7.30
CA LEU A 187 2.23 19.60 5.90
C LEU A 187 3.50 20.27 5.37
N ASP A 188 4.47 19.48 4.91
CA ASP A 188 5.65 20.02 4.22
C ASP A 188 5.36 20.38 2.76
N VAL A 189 6.26 21.15 2.14
CA VAL A 189 6.13 21.64 0.75
C VAL A 189 5.89 20.52 -0.26
N VAL A 190 6.51 19.36 -0.08
CA VAL A 190 6.38 18.26 -1.04
C VAL A 190 5.04 17.58 -0.91
N ARG A 191 4.57 17.35 0.33
CA ARG A 191 3.22 16.84 0.58
C ARG A 191 2.14 17.85 0.20
N ALA A 192 2.41 19.14 0.32
CA ALA A 192 1.53 20.20 -0.16
C ALA A 192 1.36 20.14 -1.68
N ARG A 193 2.47 20.00 -2.44
CA ARG A 193 2.40 19.81 -3.90
C ARG A 193 1.71 18.50 -4.29
N GLU A 194 1.96 17.40 -3.59
CA GLU A 194 1.27 16.12 -3.84
C GLU A 194 -0.24 16.21 -3.55
N LEU A 195 -0.65 17.04 -2.57
CA LEU A 195 -2.05 17.34 -2.33
C LEU A 195 -2.63 18.23 -3.44
N ASP A 196 -1.92 19.26 -3.85
CA ASP A 196 -2.32 20.15 -4.96
C ASP A 196 -2.59 19.35 -6.24
N ASP A 197 -1.68 18.45 -6.63
CA ASP A 197 -1.87 17.51 -7.75
C ASP A 197 -3.12 16.61 -7.58
N ALA A 198 -3.43 16.21 -6.34
CA ALA A 198 -4.59 15.37 -6.07
C ALA A 198 -5.91 16.16 -6.21
N LEU A 199 -5.89 17.48 -5.99
CA LEU A 199 -7.05 18.34 -6.13
C LEU A 199 -7.45 18.55 -7.58
N ASP A 200 -6.53 18.51 -8.55
CA ASP A 200 -6.84 18.66 -9.99
C ASP A 200 -7.94 17.69 -10.46
N ALA A 201 -7.84 16.42 -10.05
CA ALA A 201 -8.84 15.42 -10.42
C ALA A 201 -10.18 15.63 -9.69
N LEU A 202 -10.15 16.16 -8.46
CA LEU A 202 -11.35 16.52 -7.72
C LEU A 202 -12.02 17.77 -8.28
N GLU A 203 -11.25 18.72 -8.81
CA GLU A 203 -11.76 19.90 -9.52
C GLU A 203 -12.46 19.51 -10.81
N HIS A 204 -11.92 18.53 -11.54
CA HIS A 204 -12.60 18.00 -12.70
C HIS A 204 -13.99 17.45 -12.33
N ILE A 205 -14.09 16.72 -11.22
CA ILE A 205 -15.37 16.25 -10.66
C ILE A 205 -16.29 17.43 -10.29
N ALA A 206 -15.77 18.42 -9.56
CA ALA A 206 -16.53 19.59 -9.09
C ALA A 206 -16.87 20.60 -10.19
N SER A 207 -16.33 20.44 -11.41
CA SER A 207 -16.69 21.27 -12.56
C SER A 207 -18.09 20.99 -13.10
N ALA A 208 -18.71 19.87 -12.70
CA ALA A 208 -20.09 19.56 -13.03
C ALA A 208 -21.07 20.58 -12.40
N PRO A 209 -22.21 20.89 -13.07
CA PRO A 209 -23.23 21.76 -12.48
C PRO A 209 -23.70 21.24 -11.12
N GLY A 210 -23.82 22.13 -10.13
CA GLY A 210 -24.33 21.82 -8.79
C GLY A 210 -23.29 21.83 -7.66
N PHE A 211 -21.99 21.88 -7.96
CA PHE A 211 -20.89 21.81 -6.97
C PHE A 211 -20.35 23.17 -6.52
N VAL A 212 -21.24 24.08 -6.10
CA VAL A 212 -20.89 25.48 -5.79
C VAL A 212 -20.07 25.58 -4.50
N GLU A 213 -20.46 24.87 -3.45
CA GLU A 213 -19.78 24.96 -2.15
C GLU A 213 -18.43 24.25 -2.17
N THR A 214 -18.33 23.13 -2.90
CA THR A 214 -17.09 22.39 -3.13
C THR A 214 -16.09 23.25 -3.87
N THR A 215 -16.51 23.93 -4.94
CA THR A 215 -15.65 24.85 -5.68
C THR A 215 -15.07 25.94 -4.79
N LYS A 216 -15.88 26.55 -3.91
CA LYS A 216 -15.39 27.55 -2.93
C LYS A 216 -14.41 26.94 -1.93
N ALA A 217 -14.65 25.71 -1.49
CA ALA A 217 -13.76 25.01 -0.57
C ALA A 217 -12.41 24.66 -1.23
N LEU A 218 -12.41 24.25 -2.50
CA LEU A 218 -11.21 23.99 -3.29
C LEU A 218 -10.34 25.24 -3.42
N VAL A 219 -10.94 26.40 -3.73
CA VAL A 219 -10.20 27.69 -3.79
C VAL A 219 -9.51 27.99 -2.46
N ARG A 220 -10.25 27.93 -1.34
CA ARG A 220 -9.66 28.16 0.00
C ARG A 220 -8.54 27.19 0.33
N MET A 221 -8.67 25.94 -0.08
CA MET A 221 -7.67 24.92 0.14
C MET A 221 -6.40 25.19 -0.67
N ARG A 222 -6.54 25.64 -1.93
CA ARG A 222 -5.40 26.06 -2.76
C ARG A 222 -4.70 27.30 -2.21
N ASP A 223 -5.45 28.31 -1.73
CA ASP A 223 -4.87 29.49 -1.08
C ASP A 223 -4.00 29.08 0.13
N ALA A 224 -4.49 28.13 0.95
CA ALA A 224 -3.73 27.60 2.09
C ALA A 224 -2.48 26.80 1.65
N LEU A 225 -2.58 26.04 0.54
CA LEU A 225 -1.46 25.30 -0.02
C LEU A 225 -0.38 26.23 -0.60
N GLU A 226 -0.77 27.33 -1.26
CA GLU A 226 0.16 28.34 -1.77
C GLU A 226 0.95 28.98 -0.63
N GLU A 227 0.28 29.30 0.48
CA GLU A 227 0.96 29.82 1.68
C GLU A 227 1.98 28.81 2.22
N ILE A 228 1.64 27.52 2.28
CA ILE A 228 2.57 26.45 2.70
C ILE A 228 3.73 26.31 1.71
N ALA A 229 3.45 26.32 0.41
CA ALA A 229 4.46 26.16 -0.63
C ALA A 229 5.45 27.33 -0.69
N SER A 230 5.06 28.51 -0.21
CA SER A 230 5.94 29.68 -0.08
C SER A 230 7.00 29.54 1.03
N LYS A 231 6.81 28.58 1.95
CA LYS A 231 7.74 28.34 3.07
C LYS A 231 8.97 27.56 2.57
N PRO A 232 10.15 27.75 3.18
CA PRO A 232 11.32 26.94 2.87
C PRO A 232 11.02 25.45 3.03
N ALA A 233 11.59 24.61 2.15
CA ALA A 233 11.44 23.16 2.25
C ALA A 233 11.87 22.67 3.64
N ALA A 234 11.01 21.87 4.27
CA ALA A 234 11.33 21.27 5.56
C ALA A 234 12.57 20.36 5.42
N LYS A 235 13.39 20.32 6.47
CA LYS A 235 14.54 19.40 6.52
C LYS A 235 14.05 17.95 6.45
N ALA A 236 14.88 17.05 5.93
CA ALA A 236 14.61 15.62 5.90
C ALA A 236 14.17 15.12 7.29
N ALA A 237 12.92 14.69 7.40
CA ALA A 237 12.38 14.13 8.63
C ALA A 237 12.88 12.70 8.79
N ARG A 238 13.33 12.36 10.01
CA ARG A 238 13.68 10.99 10.37
C ARG A 238 12.41 10.19 10.63
N ASP A 239 11.76 9.78 9.55
CA ASP A 239 10.46 9.08 9.59
C ASP A 239 10.59 7.57 9.38
N TRP A 240 11.82 7.03 9.41
CA TRP A 240 12.08 5.62 9.11
C TRP A 240 11.21 4.65 9.90
N GLU A 241 10.94 4.87 11.19
CA GLU A 241 10.09 3.97 11.98
C GLU A 241 8.66 3.87 11.43
N VAL A 242 8.11 4.99 10.95
CA VAL A 242 6.79 5.04 10.31
C VAL A 242 6.85 4.33 8.96
N VAL A 243 7.89 4.60 8.16
CA VAL A 243 8.10 3.95 6.86
C VAL A 243 8.28 2.44 7.00
N ALA A 244 9.08 1.97 7.96
CA ALA A 244 9.33 0.55 8.22
C ALA A 244 8.07 -0.20 8.64
N ARG A 245 7.21 0.44 9.44
CA ARG A 245 5.90 -0.15 9.82
C ARG A 245 5.01 -0.34 8.61
N ARG A 246 4.94 0.66 7.72
CA ARG A 246 4.19 0.62 6.47
C ARG A 246 4.75 -0.43 5.51
N LEU A 247 6.06 -0.44 5.31
CA LEU A 247 6.76 -1.44 4.50
C LEU A 247 6.46 -2.86 4.95
N ARG A 248 6.45 -3.12 6.26
CA ARG A 248 6.09 -4.43 6.80
C ARG A 248 4.64 -4.80 6.50
N ALA A 249 3.70 -3.90 6.78
CA ALA A 249 2.27 -4.19 6.66
C ALA A 249 1.79 -4.24 5.20
N GLN A 250 2.19 -3.25 4.39
CA GLN A 250 1.71 -3.05 3.03
C GLN A 250 2.54 -3.81 2.01
N VAL A 251 3.84 -4.05 2.25
CA VAL A 251 4.76 -4.62 1.24
C VAL A 251 5.46 -5.89 1.74
N GLY A 252 5.31 -6.26 3.02
CA GLY A 252 5.99 -7.44 3.59
C GLY A 252 7.50 -7.28 3.81
N VAL A 253 8.03 -6.05 3.74
CA VAL A 253 9.48 -5.78 3.87
C VAL A 253 9.85 -5.58 5.33
N THR A 254 10.76 -6.40 5.84
CA THR A 254 11.25 -6.37 7.23
C THR A 254 12.74 -6.06 7.38
N ALA A 255 13.45 -5.88 6.26
CA ALA A 255 14.87 -5.58 6.23
C ALA A 255 15.19 -4.24 6.91
N SER A 256 16.38 -4.13 7.48
CA SER A 256 16.89 -2.89 8.09
C SER A 256 17.17 -1.83 7.00
N PRO A 257 17.20 -0.54 7.36
CA PRO A 257 17.54 0.51 6.41
C PRO A 257 18.96 0.35 5.86
N GLU A 258 19.91 -0.16 6.65
CA GLU A 258 21.28 -0.46 6.22
C GLU A 258 21.31 -1.62 5.21
N GLU A 259 20.56 -2.70 5.47
CA GLU A 259 20.44 -3.84 4.55
C GLU A 259 19.83 -3.41 3.22
N LEU A 260 18.76 -2.61 3.25
CA LEU A 260 18.14 -2.07 2.04
C LEU A 260 19.06 -1.11 1.30
N SER A 261 19.77 -0.23 2.02
CA SER A 261 20.70 0.74 1.42
C SER A 261 21.86 0.02 0.70
N ALA A 262 22.46 -0.98 1.35
CA ALA A 262 23.50 -1.80 0.74
C ALA A 262 22.97 -2.58 -0.48
N ALA A 263 21.78 -3.17 -0.37
CA ALA A 263 21.17 -3.91 -1.47
C ALA A 263 20.84 -3.02 -2.68
N PHE A 264 20.28 -1.83 -2.45
CA PHE A 264 19.97 -0.88 -3.53
C PHE A 264 21.22 -0.31 -4.17
N ALA A 265 22.26 0.03 -3.42
CA ALA A 265 23.52 0.50 -3.99
C ALA A 265 24.19 -0.56 -4.90
N ALA A 266 24.19 -1.82 -4.47
CA ALA A 266 24.72 -2.92 -5.28
C ALA A 266 23.88 -3.14 -6.56
N LEU A 267 22.56 -3.14 -6.41
CA LEU A 267 21.62 -3.37 -7.51
C LEU A 267 21.62 -2.22 -8.52
N GLU A 268 21.73 -0.97 -8.07
CA GLU A 268 21.87 0.21 -8.93
C GLU A 268 23.10 0.06 -9.84
N ALA A 269 24.27 -0.25 -9.25
CA ALA A 269 25.50 -0.42 -10.02
C ALA A 269 25.40 -1.58 -11.02
N GLU A 270 24.84 -2.72 -10.61
CA GLU A 270 24.65 -3.88 -11.48
C GLU A 270 23.70 -3.59 -12.64
N LEU A 271 22.54 -2.99 -12.37
CA LEU A 271 21.55 -2.66 -13.39
C LEU A 271 22.07 -1.61 -14.35
N ARG A 272 22.80 -0.60 -13.89
CA ARG A 272 23.43 0.39 -14.77
C ARG A 272 24.38 -0.28 -15.75
N ALA A 273 25.26 -1.15 -15.25
CA ALA A 273 26.22 -1.88 -16.07
C ALA A 273 25.55 -2.81 -17.12
N LYS A 274 24.31 -3.26 -16.88
CA LYS A 274 23.51 -4.05 -17.83
C LYS A 274 22.67 -3.20 -18.77
N ALA A 275 22.07 -2.13 -18.26
CA ALA A 275 21.13 -1.27 -18.99
C ALA A 275 21.85 -0.42 -20.04
N GLU A 276 22.99 0.20 -19.71
CA GLU A 276 23.71 1.07 -20.67
C GLU A 276 24.10 0.33 -21.95
N PRO A 277 24.70 -0.89 -21.91
CA PRO A 277 24.98 -1.65 -23.13
C PRO A 277 23.70 -2.10 -23.86
N ALA A 278 22.65 -2.50 -23.13
CA ALA A 278 21.40 -2.96 -23.72
C ALA A 278 20.67 -1.85 -24.48
N VAL A 279 20.55 -0.66 -23.87
CA VAL A 279 20.00 0.55 -24.49
C VAL A 279 20.79 0.93 -25.73
N LYS A 280 22.12 0.93 -25.64
CA LYS A 280 22.99 1.22 -26.78
C LYS A 280 22.81 0.21 -27.91
N ALA A 281 22.71 -1.08 -27.60
CA ALA A 281 22.49 -2.13 -28.59
C ALA A 281 21.11 -2.05 -29.25
N ALA A 282 20.09 -1.61 -28.50
CA ALA A 282 18.75 -1.34 -29.01
C ALA A 282 18.66 -0.08 -29.88
N GLY A 283 19.72 0.73 -29.96
CA GLY A 283 19.73 1.99 -30.71
C GLY A 283 18.82 3.06 -30.12
N LEU A 284 18.44 2.93 -28.85
CA LEU A 284 17.61 3.91 -28.15
C LEU A 284 18.44 5.15 -27.83
N GLY A 285 18.12 6.25 -28.51
CA GLY A 285 18.69 7.57 -28.22
C GLY A 285 18.31 8.04 -26.82
N ARG A 286 19.09 8.96 -26.26
CA ARG A 286 18.89 9.48 -24.89
C ARG A 286 17.48 10.05 -24.69
N ASP A 287 17.03 10.88 -25.62
CA ASP A 287 15.73 11.57 -25.52
C ASP A 287 14.58 10.56 -25.67
N ALA A 288 14.66 9.67 -26.66
CA ALA A 288 13.67 8.61 -26.86
C ALA A 288 13.57 7.65 -25.67
N LEU A 289 14.70 7.33 -25.01
CA LEU A 289 14.68 6.55 -23.77
C LEU A 289 14.05 7.35 -22.62
N GLY A 290 14.33 8.65 -22.51
CA GLY A 290 13.71 9.51 -21.51
C GLY A 290 12.19 9.54 -21.63
N ASP A 291 11.68 9.73 -22.84
CA ASP A 291 10.24 9.71 -23.15
C ASP A 291 9.62 8.34 -22.83
N ALA A 292 10.27 7.25 -23.27
CA ALA A 292 9.80 5.90 -22.98
C ALA A 292 9.80 5.58 -21.48
N LEU A 293 10.79 6.06 -20.72
CA LEU A 293 10.84 5.88 -19.27
C LEU A 293 9.74 6.66 -18.55
N ASP A 294 9.36 7.85 -19.02
CA ASP A 294 8.27 8.61 -18.41
C ASP A 294 6.96 7.81 -18.35
N GLU A 295 6.69 7.00 -19.38
CA GLU A 295 5.51 6.13 -19.46
C GLU A 295 5.61 4.86 -18.61
N GLN A 296 6.82 4.46 -18.18
CA GLN A 296 7.06 3.18 -17.50
C GLN A 296 7.42 3.33 -16.01
N LEU A 297 7.86 4.51 -15.57
CA LEU A 297 8.26 4.75 -14.18
C LEU A 297 7.07 5.07 -13.29
N PHE A 298 6.83 4.20 -12.30
CA PHE A 298 5.77 4.35 -11.30
C PHE A 298 4.38 4.58 -11.89
N VAL A 299 4.06 3.81 -12.95
CA VAL A 299 2.75 3.82 -13.60
C VAL A 299 1.65 3.63 -12.56
N GLN A 300 0.66 4.52 -12.59
CA GLN A 300 -0.52 4.45 -11.73
C GLN A 300 -1.66 3.78 -12.48
N GLY A 301 -2.47 3.02 -11.76
CA GLY A 301 -3.69 2.42 -12.29
C GLY A 301 -3.77 0.92 -12.02
N ALA A 302 -4.99 0.40 -12.17
CA ALA A 302 -5.32 -0.97 -11.79
C ALA A 302 -4.42 -1.98 -12.51
N CYS A 303 -3.54 -2.63 -11.74
CA CYS A 303 -2.73 -3.74 -12.20
C CYS A 303 -3.27 -5.04 -11.60
N VAL A 304 -3.78 -5.93 -12.46
CA VAL A 304 -4.34 -7.22 -12.05
C VAL A 304 -3.49 -8.35 -12.61
N ASP A 305 -3.21 -9.33 -11.76
CA ASP A 305 -2.56 -10.59 -12.12
C ASP A 305 -3.44 -11.73 -11.64
N ALA A 306 -4.46 -12.09 -12.43
CA ALA A 306 -5.43 -13.09 -12.03
C ALA A 306 -4.75 -14.44 -11.74
N VAL A 307 -5.03 -15.01 -10.58
CA VAL A 307 -4.38 -16.23 -10.07
C VAL A 307 -5.43 -17.30 -9.85
N PRO A 308 -5.38 -18.41 -10.62
CA PRO A 308 -6.27 -19.53 -10.37
C PRO A 308 -6.19 -20.00 -8.91
N GLY A 309 -7.35 -20.17 -8.27
CA GLY A 309 -7.45 -20.72 -6.91
C GLY A 309 -7.12 -19.76 -5.76
N SER A 310 -6.89 -18.46 -6.01
CA SER A 310 -6.72 -17.47 -4.95
C SER A 310 -7.54 -16.21 -5.24
N ARG A 311 -8.40 -15.82 -4.30
CA ARG A 311 -9.19 -14.59 -4.42
C ARG A 311 -8.35 -13.37 -4.10
N VAL A 312 -7.53 -13.43 -3.05
CA VAL A 312 -6.72 -12.28 -2.62
C VAL A 312 -5.74 -11.83 -3.71
N ARG A 313 -5.05 -12.78 -4.35
CA ARG A 313 -4.07 -12.47 -5.40
C ARG A 313 -4.69 -12.08 -6.73
N SER A 314 -5.96 -12.40 -6.95
CA SER A 314 -6.70 -12.02 -8.16
C SER A 314 -7.29 -10.60 -8.09
N MET A 315 -7.18 -9.94 -6.94
CA MET A 315 -7.55 -8.53 -6.79
C MET A 315 -6.57 -7.64 -7.56
N ALA A 316 -6.98 -6.42 -7.88
CA ALA A 316 -6.00 -5.43 -8.32
C ALA A 316 -4.96 -5.18 -7.20
N ALA A 317 -3.71 -4.94 -7.59
CA ALA A 317 -2.67 -4.54 -6.66
C ALA A 317 -3.10 -3.26 -5.94
N PRO A 318 -2.89 -3.15 -4.62
CA PRO A 318 -3.07 -1.87 -3.94
C PRO A 318 -2.02 -0.86 -4.43
N ARG A 319 -2.26 0.44 -4.24
CA ARG A 319 -1.39 1.54 -4.72
C ARG A 319 0.07 1.41 -4.30
N GLU A 320 0.32 0.84 -3.13
CA GLU A 320 1.67 0.61 -2.59
C GLU A 320 2.45 -0.46 -3.38
N ARG A 321 1.74 -1.31 -4.13
CA ARG A 321 2.30 -2.42 -4.94
C ARG A 321 2.04 -2.28 -6.45
N GLU A 322 1.22 -1.32 -6.88
CA GLU A 322 0.96 -1.05 -8.30
C GLU A 322 2.23 -0.94 -9.16
N PRO A 323 3.27 -0.16 -8.76
CA PRO A 323 4.51 -0.08 -9.54
C PRO A 323 5.23 -1.41 -9.66
N ALA A 324 5.23 -2.24 -8.60
CA ALA A 324 5.84 -3.56 -8.63
C ALA A 324 5.13 -4.49 -9.63
N CYS A 325 3.79 -4.43 -9.68
CA CYS A 325 2.99 -5.20 -10.62
C CYS A 325 3.25 -4.77 -12.08
N HIS A 326 3.23 -3.46 -12.36
CA HIS A 326 3.53 -2.94 -13.70
C HIS A 326 4.97 -3.24 -14.13
N LEU A 327 5.94 -3.06 -13.24
CA LEU A 327 7.33 -3.38 -13.50
C LEU A 327 7.53 -4.85 -13.85
N ARG A 328 6.83 -5.76 -13.16
CA ARG A 328 6.88 -7.19 -13.46
C ARG A 328 6.35 -7.48 -14.86
N LYS A 329 5.26 -6.83 -15.28
CA LYS A 329 4.70 -6.96 -16.63
C LYS A 329 5.67 -6.42 -17.68
N LEU A 330 6.31 -5.29 -17.40
CA LEU A 330 7.35 -4.72 -18.26
C LEU A 330 8.54 -5.68 -18.40
N ALA A 331 9.03 -6.24 -17.29
CA ALA A 331 10.15 -7.19 -17.29
C ALA A 331 9.83 -8.52 -17.99
N ALA A 332 8.56 -8.92 -18.05
CA ALA A 332 8.09 -10.06 -18.83
C ALA A 332 7.85 -9.74 -20.32
N GLY A 333 7.89 -8.45 -20.69
CA GLY A 333 7.73 -7.98 -22.05
C GLY A 333 8.95 -8.25 -22.95
N VAL A 334 8.86 -7.82 -24.21
CA VAL A 334 9.89 -8.09 -25.24
C VAL A 334 11.03 -7.06 -25.27
N ASP A 335 10.83 -5.86 -24.74
CA ASP A 335 11.86 -4.81 -24.72
C ASP A 335 12.74 -4.91 -23.46
N GLN A 336 13.77 -5.75 -23.56
CA GLN A 336 14.71 -5.96 -22.47
C GLN A 336 15.52 -4.71 -22.12
N ALA A 337 15.81 -3.83 -23.08
CA ALA A 337 16.61 -2.64 -22.85
C ALA A 337 15.83 -1.61 -22.01
N LEU A 338 14.57 -1.35 -22.40
CA LEU A 338 13.68 -0.49 -21.64
C LEU A 338 13.38 -1.06 -20.25
N ALA A 339 13.14 -2.37 -20.14
CA ALA A 339 12.89 -3.01 -18.85
C ALA A 339 14.08 -2.85 -17.88
N LEU A 340 15.32 -3.05 -18.35
CA LEU A 340 16.53 -2.86 -17.53
C LEU A 340 16.71 -1.40 -17.10
N ALA A 341 16.44 -0.46 -18.00
CA ALA A 341 16.50 0.97 -17.69
C ALA A 341 15.44 1.37 -16.65
N ALA A 342 14.19 0.92 -16.83
CA ALA A 342 13.12 1.17 -15.88
C ALA A 342 13.42 0.52 -14.51
N MET A 343 13.94 -0.70 -14.50
CA MET A 343 14.37 -1.38 -13.26
C MET A 343 15.44 -0.58 -12.52
N HIS A 344 16.45 -0.06 -13.23
CA HIS A 344 17.48 0.80 -12.65
C HIS A 344 16.86 2.04 -11.99
N ASP A 345 16.01 2.76 -12.71
CA ASP A 345 15.45 4.03 -12.24
C ASP A 345 14.45 3.84 -11.08
N HIS A 346 13.72 2.71 -11.01
CA HIS A 346 12.93 2.37 -9.81
C HIS A 346 13.82 2.14 -8.57
N VAL A 347 15.02 1.55 -8.73
CA VAL A 347 15.97 1.37 -7.62
C VAL A 347 16.56 2.71 -7.19
N VAL A 348 16.87 3.60 -8.12
CA VAL A 348 17.35 4.96 -7.83
C VAL A 348 16.32 5.72 -6.98
N VAL A 349 15.05 5.72 -7.40
CA VAL A 349 13.98 6.40 -6.65
C VAL A 349 13.72 5.74 -5.29
N ALA A 350 13.84 4.41 -5.20
CA ALA A 350 13.79 3.69 -3.92
C ALA A 350 14.94 4.09 -2.98
N ALA A 351 16.14 4.31 -3.51
CA ALA A 351 17.29 4.79 -2.76
C ALA A 351 17.09 6.23 -2.27
N TRP A 352 16.51 7.12 -3.08
CA TRP A 352 16.12 8.47 -2.65
C TRP A 352 15.16 8.43 -1.47
N ALA A 353 14.08 7.65 -1.59
CA ALA A 353 13.08 7.49 -0.55
C ALA A 353 13.69 6.98 0.77
N LEU A 354 14.56 5.97 0.68
CA LEU A 354 15.24 5.38 1.84
C LEU A 354 16.20 6.36 2.52
N ASP A 355 17.07 7.02 1.74
CA ASP A 355 18.06 7.95 2.28
C ASP A 355 17.40 9.18 2.91
N VAL A 356 16.31 9.70 2.33
CA VAL A 356 15.56 10.80 2.96
C VAL A 356 14.84 10.32 4.21
N ALA A 357 14.15 9.17 4.19
CA ALA A 357 13.42 8.67 5.34
C ALA A 357 14.30 8.39 6.57
N ARG A 358 15.58 8.02 6.36
CA ARG A 358 16.56 7.86 7.44
C ARG A 358 17.29 9.15 7.82
N GLY A 359 17.00 10.26 7.14
CA GLY A 359 17.63 11.56 7.36
C GLY A 359 19.11 11.62 6.95
N ALA A 360 19.50 10.88 5.90
CA ALA A 360 20.88 10.89 5.37
C ALA A 360 21.18 12.10 4.47
N GLY A 361 20.17 12.81 3.98
CA GLY A 361 20.31 14.02 3.17
C GLY A 361 18.97 14.61 2.76
N ALA A 362 18.98 15.84 2.23
CA ALA A 362 17.82 16.38 1.53
C ALA A 362 17.66 15.71 0.15
N ILE A 363 16.51 15.87 -0.49
CA ILE A 363 16.22 15.24 -1.79
C ILE A 363 17.28 15.59 -2.86
N ALA A 364 17.68 16.86 -2.93
CA ALA A 364 18.72 17.31 -3.85
C ALA A 364 20.09 16.65 -3.62
N ASP A 365 20.45 16.37 -2.35
CA ASP A 365 21.71 15.69 -2.01
C ASP A 365 21.69 14.23 -2.46
N VAL A 366 20.55 13.54 -2.26
CA VAL A 366 20.41 12.12 -2.60
C VAL A 366 20.26 11.90 -4.12
N GLU A 367 19.66 12.84 -4.84
CA GLU A 367 19.62 12.84 -6.32
C GLU A 367 21.02 12.99 -6.92
N ALA A 368 21.85 13.85 -6.33
CA ALA A 368 23.23 14.02 -6.79
C ALA A 368 24.04 12.71 -6.65
N LYS A 369 23.73 11.93 -5.61
CA LYS A 369 24.34 10.64 -5.28
C LYS A 369 23.81 9.48 -6.12
N HIS A 370 22.49 9.34 -6.25
CA HIS A 370 21.81 8.27 -6.96
C HIS A 370 21.17 8.85 -8.22
N ARG A 371 21.78 8.63 -9.39
CA ARG A 371 21.37 9.31 -10.64
C ARG A 371 20.55 8.38 -11.51
N LEU A 372 19.45 8.88 -12.07
CA LEU A 372 18.70 8.20 -13.13
C LEU A 372 19.61 7.86 -14.32
N LEU A 373 19.24 6.84 -15.09
CA LEU A 373 20.03 6.36 -16.23
C LEU A 373 20.18 7.43 -17.31
N VAL A 374 19.09 8.14 -17.58
CA VAL A 374 19.05 9.33 -18.43
C VAL A 374 18.24 10.44 -17.73
N PRO A 375 18.48 11.73 -18.05
CA PRO A 375 17.59 12.79 -17.61
C PRO A 375 16.18 12.57 -18.15
N VAL A 376 15.21 12.84 -17.29
CA VAL A 376 13.79 12.86 -17.64
C VAL A 376 13.30 14.31 -17.68
N LEU A 377 12.08 14.53 -18.15
CA LEU A 377 11.46 15.85 -18.14
C LEU A 377 11.33 16.37 -16.68
N PRO A 378 11.38 17.71 -16.47
CA PRO A 378 11.25 18.28 -15.13
C PRO A 378 9.98 17.85 -14.39
N ASP A 379 8.86 17.70 -15.10
CA ASP A 379 7.59 17.25 -14.53
C ASP A 379 7.67 15.80 -14.04
N THR A 380 8.32 14.93 -14.82
CA THR A 380 8.60 13.54 -14.44
C THR A 380 9.51 13.49 -13.21
N LEU A 381 10.60 14.24 -13.21
CA LEU A 381 11.52 14.28 -12.07
C LEU A 381 10.79 14.73 -10.79
N GLY A 382 10.04 15.82 -10.87
CA GLY A 382 9.23 16.31 -9.75
C GLY A 382 8.20 15.28 -9.29
N ARG A 383 7.59 14.50 -10.19
CA ARG A 383 6.69 13.39 -9.85
C ARG A 383 7.42 12.29 -9.08
N LEU A 384 8.62 11.91 -9.51
CA LEU A 384 9.44 10.88 -8.85
C LEU A 384 9.92 11.34 -7.46
N GLU A 385 10.32 12.60 -7.31
CA GLU A 385 10.64 13.21 -6.02
C GLU A 385 9.45 13.12 -5.06
N ARG A 386 8.24 13.52 -5.53
CA ARG A 386 7.02 13.43 -4.73
C ARG A 386 6.70 12.01 -4.31
N ILE A 387 6.87 11.03 -5.22
CA ILE A 387 6.72 9.60 -4.88
C ILE A 387 7.71 9.20 -3.77
N ALA A 388 8.99 9.53 -3.93
CA ALA A 388 10.01 9.15 -2.95
C ALA A 388 9.73 9.73 -1.55
N LEU A 389 9.24 10.96 -1.48
CA LEU A 389 9.09 11.73 -0.24
C LEU A 389 7.72 11.58 0.43
N ALA A 390 6.64 11.63 -0.37
CA ALA A 390 5.28 11.51 0.12
C ALA A 390 4.83 10.05 0.23
N ARG A 391 5.36 9.16 -0.63
CA ARG A 391 4.96 7.74 -0.71
C ARG A 391 6.19 6.78 -0.65
N PRO A 392 7.03 6.89 0.39
CA PRO A 392 8.28 6.13 0.47
C PRO A 392 8.08 4.60 0.47
N ALA A 393 6.96 4.10 1.02
CA ALA A 393 6.66 2.66 1.00
C ALA A 393 6.45 2.13 -0.43
N THR A 394 5.76 2.91 -1.29
CA THR A 394 5.60 2.60 -2.71
C THR A 394 6.94 2.59 -3.44
N ALA A 395 7.76 3.62 -3.22
CA ALA A 395 9.09 3.74 -3.83
C ALA A 395 10.00 2.56 -3.46
N ILE A 396 10.17 2.31 -2.16
CA ILE A 396 11.01 1.24 -1.64
C ILE A 396 10.45 -0.14 -2.04
N GLY A 397 9.13 -0.31 -2.03
CA GLY A 397 8.49 -1.55 -2.49
C GLY A 397 8.80 -1.87 -3.94
N ALA A 398 8.78 -0.88 -4.83
CA ALA A 398 9.21 -1.04 -6.22
C ALA A 398 10.69 -1.45 -6.32
N GLY A 399 11.59 -0.80 -5.57
CA GLY A 399 13.01 -1.20 -5.53
C GLY A 399 13.22 -2.63 -5.03
N VAL A 400 12.43 -3.08 -4.04
CA VAL A 400 12.46 -4.47 -3.57
C VAL A 400 11.95 -5.43 -4.66
N ALA A 401 10.90 -5.07 -5.40
CA ALA A 401 10.43 -5.86 -6.53
C ALA A 401 11.51 -5.99 -7.62
N VAL A 402 12.25 -4.92 -7.93
CA VAL A 402 13.40 -4.97 -8.84
C VAL A 402 14.44 -5.98 -8.35
N ARG A 403 14.78 -5.96 -7.06
CA ARG A 403 15.73 -6.91 -6.47
C ARG A 403 15.28 -8.36 -6.65
N ILE A 404 13.98 -8.63 -6.51
CA ILE A 404 13.41 -9.96 -6.72
C ILE A 404 13.49 -10.36 -8.20
N LEU A 405 13.13 -9.45 -9.11
CA LEU A 405 13.20 -9.68 -10.56
C LEU A 405 14.64 -9.94 -11.04
N ALA A 406 15.61 -9.21 -10.50
CA ALA A 406 17.02 -9.35 -10.84
C ALA A 406 17.67 -10.63 -10.27
N ALA A 407 17.06 -11.27 -9.26
CA ALA A 407 17.58 -12.51 -8.69
C ALA A 407 17.60 -13.63 -9.76
N GLY A 408 18.73 -14.31 -9.93
CA GLY A 408 18.91 -15.32 -10.98
C GLY A 408 18.30 -16.69 -10.68
N ASP A 409 17.97 -17.00 -9.42
CA ASP A 409 17.38 -18.28 -9.02
C ASP A 409 15.82 -18.19 -9.04
N PRO A 410 15.14 -18.95 -9.92
CA PRO A 410 13.68 -18.99 -10.00
C PRO A 410 12.99 -19.38 -8.67
N ALA A 411 13.56 -20.31 -7.91
CA ALA A 411 12.97 -20.77 -6.65
C ALA A 411 13.07 -19.70 -5.55
N ALA A 412 14.24 -19.05 -5.41
CA ALA A 412 14.40 -17.90 -4.54
C ALA A 412 13.50 -16.73 -4.94
N ARG A 413 13.33 -16.48 -6.25
CA ARG A 413 12.43 -15.45 -6.78
C ARG A 413 10.97 -15.72 -6.39
N ALA A 414 10.48 -16.94 -6.60
CA ALA A 414 9.14 -17.34 -6.21
C ALA A 414 8.90 -17.19 -4.69
N LYS A 415 9.86 -17.64 -3.87
CA LYS A 415 9.79 -17.47 -2.40
C LYS A 415 9.77 -15.99 -1.99
N ALA A 416 10.60 -15.15 -2.62
CA ALA A 416 10.68 -13.73 -2.29
C ALA A 416 9.42 -12.96 -2.68
N TRP A 417 8.81 -13.27 -3.83
CA TRP A 417 7.48 -12.74 -4.18
C TRP A 417 6.42 -13.14 -3.14
N SER A 418 6.54 -14.34 -2.56
CA SER A 418 5.54 -14.85 -1.61
C SER A 418 5.61 -14.05 -0.31
N ALA A 419 6.83 -13.71 0.11
CA ALA A 419 7.08 -12.83 1.22
C ALA A 419 6.58 -11.40 0.96
N LEU A 420 6.72 -10.89 -0.26
CA LEU A 420 6.17 -9.59 -0.69
C LEU A 420 4.62 -9.56 -0.65
N GLY A 421 3.99 -10.74 -0.63
CA GLY A 421 2.54 -10.92 -0.57
C GLY A 421 1.85 -10.97 -1.94
N ASP A 422 2.62 -11.09 -3.02
CA ASP A 422 2.18 -10.91 -4.42
C ASP A 422 2.58 -12.07 -5.35
N VAL A 423 2.81 -13.30 -4.86
CA VAL A 423 2.99 -14.45 -5.77
C VAL A 423 1.67 -14.75 -6.44
N PRO A 424 1.50 -14.60 -7.75
CA PRO A 424 0.55 -15.42 -8.44
C PRO A 424 1.12 -16.85 -8.54
N LEU A 425 0.31 -17.84 -8.12
CA LEU A 425 0.68 -19.27 -8.09
C LEU A 425 1.25 -19.74 -9.43
N ASP A 426 0.81 -19.15 -10.53
CA ASP A 426 1.25 -19.49 -11.88
C ASP A 426 2.72 -19.12 -12.17
N ILE A 427 3.34 -18.21 -11.41
CA ILE A 427 4.79 -17.94 -11.49
C ILE A 427 5.52 -18.92 -10.58
N ALA A 428 5.04 -19.18 -9.36
CA ALA A 428 5.67 -20.18 -8.50
C ALA A 428 5.65 -21.58 -9.14
N GLU A 429 4.54 -22.00 -9.74
CA GLU A 429 4.43 -23.28 -10.44
C GLU A 429 5.27 -23.32 -11.72
N ARG A 430 5.28 -22.23 -12.52
CA ARG A 430 6.05 -22.15 -13.77
C ARG A 430 7.56 -22.01 -13.56
N GLU A 431 7.97 -21.40 -12.45
CA GLU A 431 9.38 -21.23 -12.06
C GLU A 431 9.90 -22.43 -11.24
N LEU A 432 9.03 -23.21 -10.58
CA LEU A 432 9.37 -24.52 -9.97
C LEU A 432 9.33 -25.68 -10.98
N ALA A 433 8.69 -25.49 -12.14
CA ALA A 433 8.66 -26.46 -13.24
C ALA A 433 9.79 -26.28 -14.27
N LYS A 434 10.64 -25.26 -14.10
CA LYS A 434 11.93 -25.09 -14.80
C LYS A 434 13.06 -25.53 -13.89
#